data_AF-A0A0R2CQ23-F1
#
_entry.id   AF-A0A0R2CQ23-F1
#
_cell.length_a   1.000
_cell.length_b   1.000
_cell.length_c   1.000
_cell.angle_alpha   90.00
_cell.angle_beta   90.00
_cell.angle_gamma   90.00
#
_symmetry.space_group_name_H-M   'P 1'
#
loop_
_entity.id
_entity.type
_entity.pdbx_description
1 polymer ?
#
loop_
_entity_poly.entity_id
_entity_poly.type
_entity_poly.pdbx_seq_one_letter_code
_entity_poly.pdbx_strand_id
1 'polypeptide(L)'
;MGNLASFAFSPNISAGASTAIFGLFGAFMMLGESFSENQAIRALARNFLLFVVLNIGTDLFVSGIDIYGHLGGLVGGFLLGYVLGVPSAKVSTPKRIIAAITVIIVALALFRMGMTNQF
;
A
#
# COMPACT_ATOMS: atom_id res chain seq x y z
N MET A 1 -1.03 1.88 7.31
CA MET A 1 -2.17 1.72 6.40
C MET A 1 -2.68 0.28 6.38
N GLY A 2 -1.82 -0.72 6.09
CA GLY A 2 -2.23 -2.14 6.12
C GLY A 2 -2.95 -2.58 7.39
N ASN A 3 -2.32 -2.46 8.56
CA ASN A 3 -2.97 -2.83 9.83
C ASN A 3 -4.26 -2.04 10.12
N LEU A 4 -4.37 -0.78 9.67
CA LEU A 4 -5.60 0.00 9.82
C LEU A 4 -6.72 -0.53 8.92
N ALA A 5 -6.39 -0.95 7.70
CA ALA A 5 -7.34 -1.58 6.78
C ALA A 5 -7.78 -2.95 7.31
N SER A 6 -6.86 -3.76 7.83
CA SER A 6 -7.20 -4.99 8.52
C SER A 6 -8.11 -4.73 9.72
N PHE A 7 -7.77 -3.76 10.57
CA PHE A 7 -8.58 -3.42 11.74
C PHE A 7 -10.01 -3.00 11.35
N ALA A 8 -10.15 -2.26 10.24
CA ALA A 8 -11.44 -1.77 9.76
C ALA A 8 -12.34 -2.87 9.16
N PHE A 9 -11.76 -3.87 8.50
CA PHE A 9 -12.51 -4.78 7.62
C PHE A 9 -12.29 -6.28 7.88
N SER A 10 -11.21 -6.65 8.57
CA SER A 10 -10.89 -8.05 8.85
C SER A 10 -11.46 -8.48 10.22
N PRO A 11 -12.07 -9.68 10.31
CA PRO A 11 -12.51 -10.25 11.58
C PRO A 11 -11.37 -10.89 12.39
N ASN A 12 -10.16 -10.98 11.82
CA ASN A 12 -9.02 -11.70 12.42
C ASN A 12 -8.00 -10.75 13.08
N ILE A 13 -7.20 -11.28 14.02
CA ILE A 13 -6.12 -10.53 14.65
C ILE A 13 -5.03 -10.20 13.62
N SER A 14 -4.83 -8.90 13.39
CA SER A 14 -3.84 -8.37 12.45
C SER A 14 -2.41 -8.40 13.03
N ALA A 15 -1.71 -9.52 12.94
CA ALA A 15 -0.25 -9.58 13.16
C ALA A 15 0.50 -9.24 11.84
N GLY A 16 0.44 -7.98 11.43
CA GLY A 16 0.67 -7.57 10.03
C GLY A 16 2.12 -7.34 9.59
N ALA A 17 3.01 -8.33 9.73
CA ALA A 17 4.35 -8.24 9.11
C ALA A 17 4.27 -8.27 7.58
N SER A 18 3.38 -9.09 7.01
CA SER A 18 3.15 -9.17 5.57
C SER A 18 2.58 -7.86 5.01
N THR A 19 1.78 -7.13 5.78
CA THR A 19 1.23 -5.83 5.34
C THR A 19 2.34 -4.78 5.13
N ALA A 20 3.43 -4.85 5.89
CA ALA A 20 4.60 -3.99 5.69
C ALA A 20 5.36 -4.34 4.40
N ILE A 21 5.45 -5.62 4.06
CA ILE A 21 6.03 -6.09 2.78
C ILE A 21 5.22 -5.55 1.60
N PHE A 22 3.88 -5.64 1.68
CA PHE A 22 3.01 -5.03 0.67
C PHE A 22 3.17 -3.50 0.61
N GLY A 23 3.43 -2.85 1.75
CA GLY A 23 3.85 -1.44 1.80
C GLY A 23 5.10 -1.16 0.98
N LEU A 24 6.12 -2.01 1.08
CA LEU A 24 7.34 -1.89 0.27
C LEU A 24 7.04 -2.13 -1.22
N PHE A 25 6.24 -3.13 -1.57
CA PHE A 25 5.82 -3.35 -2.96
C PHE A 25 5.10 -2.12 -3.53
N GLY A 26 4.23 -1.49 -2.74
CA GLY A 26 3.56 -0.24 -3.10
C GLY A 26 4.56 0.90 -3.36
N ALA A 27 5.56 1.06 -2.50
CA ALA A 27 6.61 2.03 -2.71
C ALA A 27 7.40 1.77 -4.01
N PHE A 28 7.69 0.51 -4.34
CA PHE A 28 8.33 0.15 -5.61
C PHE A 28 7.44 0.43 -6.83
N MET A 29 6.12 0.27 -6.73
CA MET A 29 5.19 0.70 -7.80
C MET A 29 5.33 2.21 -8.06
N MET A 30 5.40 3.02 -6.99
CA MET A 30 5.57 4.46 -7.11
C MET A 30 6.91 4.82 -7.77
N LEU A 31 7.98 4.08 -7.45
CA LEU A 31 9.28 4.24 -8.12
C LEU A 31 9.19 3.88 -9.61
N GLY A 32 8.52 2.78 -9.95
CA GLY A 32 8.30 2.38 -11.35
C GLY A 32 7.55 3.44 -12.16
N GLU A 33 6.56 4.10 -11.55
CA GLU A 33 5.83 5.21 -12.17
C GLU A 33 6.70 6.47 -12.27
N SER A 34 7.40 6.84 -11.19
CA SER A 34 8.15 8.10 -11.10
C SER A 34 9.44 8.09 -11.91
N PHE A 35 9.99 6.90 -12.19
CA PHE A 35 11.17 6.69 -13.02
C PHE A 35 10.81 5.89 -14.28
N SER A 36 9.73 6.27 -14.98
CA SER A 36 9.22 5.58 -16.17
C SER A 36 10.24 5.43 -17.32
N GLU A 37 11.24 6.29 -17.36
CA GLU A 37 12.32 6.25 -18.37
C GLU A 37 13.46 5.30 -17.97
N ASN A 38 13.55 4.90 -16.70
CA ASN A 38 14.58 3.97 -16.23
C ASN A 38 14.09 2.52 -16.36
N GLN A 39 14.62 1.82 -17.35
CA GLN A 39 14.26 0.43 -17.65
C GLN A 39 14.52 -0.53 -16.48
N ALA A 40 15.59 -0.34 -15.71
CA ALA A 40 15.93 -1.20 -14.59
C ALA A 40 14.92 -1.05 -13.44
N ILE A 41 14.53 0.19 -13.10
CA ILE A 41 13.52 0.45 -12.06
C ILE A 41 12.15 -0.08 -12.51
N ARG A 42 11.79 0.08 -13.78
CA ARG A 42 10.56 -0.49 -14.33
C ARG A 42 10.53 -2.00 -14.31
N ALA A 43 11.63 -2.66 -14.66
CA ALA A 43 11.73 -4.12 -14.58
C ALA A 43 11.58 -4.60 -13.13
N LEU A 44 12.23 -3.92 -12.19
CA LEU A 44 12.11 -4.20 -10.76
C LEU A 44 10.66 -4.02 -10.26
N ALA A 45 10.02 -2.91 -10.59
CA ALA A 45 8.62 -2.65 -10.25
C ALA A 45 7.70 -3.72 -10.85
N ARG A 46 7.94 -4.15 -12.09
CA ARG A 46 7.15 -5.22 -12.72
C ARG A 46 7.33 -6.58 -12.05
N ASN A 47 8.53 -6.90 -11.57
CA ASN A 47 8.77 -8.12 -10.79
C ASN A 47 7.99 -8.07 -9.47
N PHE A 48 7.99 -6.94 -8.77
CA PHE A 48 7.16 -6.77 -7.57
C PHE A 48 5.67 -6.78 -7.88
N LEU A 49 5.23 -6.27 -9.04
CA LEU A 49 3.83 -6.37 -9.47
C LEU A 49 3.42 -7.83 -9.61
N LEU A 50 4.29 -8.66 -10.20
CA LEU A 50 4.03 -10.09 -10.32
C LEU A 50 3.85 -10.73 -8.94
N PHE A 51 4.72 -10.44 -7.98
CA PHE A 51 4.57 -10.92 -6.60
C PHE A 51 3.27 -10.44 -5.96
N VAL A 52 2.89 -9.17 -6.15
CA VAL A 52 1.60 -8.63 -5.68
C VAL A 52 0.43 -9.40 -6.27
N VAL A 53 0.40 -9.60 -7.59
CA VAL A 53 -0.69 -10.32 -8.27
C VAL A 53 -0.79 -11.76 -7.78
N LEU A 54 0.34 -12.46 -7.64
CA LEU A 54 0.36 -13.83 -7.13
C LEU A 54 -0.15 -13.90 -5.69
N ASN A 55 0.33 -13.01 -4.80
CA ASN A 55 -0.09 -13.03 -3.40
C ASN A 55 -1.57 -12.63 -3.24
N ILE A 56 -2.04 -11.55 -3.88
CA ILE A 56 -3.47 -11.19 -3.85
C ILE A 56 -4.33 -12.31 -4.45
N GLY A 57 -3.83 -12.97 -5.51
CA GLY A 57 -4.47 -14.17 -6.05
C GLY A 57 -4.63 -15.25 -4.98
N THR A 58 -3.57 -15.57 -4.23
CA THR A 58 -3.65 -16.54 -3.12
C THR A 58 -4.56 -16.07 -1.99
N ASP A 59 -4.56 -14.79 -1.66
CA ASP A 59 -5.38 -14.21 -0.58
C ASP A 59 -6.88 -14.42 -0.84
N LEU A 60 -7.30 -14.44 -2.11
CA LEU A 60 -8.70 -14.65 -2.50
C LEU A 60 -9.14 -16.12 -2.34
N PHE A 61 -8.21 -17.07 -2.43
CA PHE A 61 -8.53 -18.51 -2.41
C PHE A 61 -8.23 -19.18 -1.06
N VAL A 62 -7.37 -18.59 -0.23
CA VAL A 62 -6.97 -19.15 1.06
C VAL A 62 -7.66 -18.41 2.20
N SER A 63 -8.58 -19.10 2.89
CA SER A 63 -9.27 -18.56 4.05
C SER A 63 -8.31 -18.22 5.18
N GLY A 64 -8.54 -17.09 5.86
CA GLY A 64 -7.75 -16.65 7.01
C GLY A 64 -6.58 -15.73 6.65
N ILE A 65 -6.31 -15.50 5.36
CA ILE A 65 -5.36 -14.46 4.94
C ILE A 65 -6.02 -13.08 4.97
N ASP A 66 -5.30 -12.09 5.48
CA ASP A 66 -5.75 -10.71 5.60
C ASP A 66 -5.55 -9.91 4.31
N ILE A 67 -6.46 -10.10 3.37
CA ILE A 67 -6.46 -9.36 2.09
C ILE A 67 -6.59 -7.84 2.28
N TYR A 68 -7.36 -7.40 3.27
CA TYR A 68 -7.56 -5.98 3.54
C TYR A 68 -6.27 -5.32 4.02
N GLY A 69 -5.51 -6.00 4.88
CA GLY A 69 -4.18 -5.55 5.28
C GLY A 69 -3.19 -5.50 4.13
N HIS A 70 -3.19 -6.47 3.22
CA HIS A 70 -2.33 -6.46 2.03
C HIS A 70 -2.67 -5.32 1.07
N LEU A 71 -3.95 -5.12 0.74
CA LEU A 71 -4.39 -4.01 -0.10
C LEU A 71 -4.12 -2.65 0.54
N GLY A 72 -4.42 -2.51 1.84
CA GLY A 72 -4.13 -1.29 2.60
C GLY A 72 -2.63 -1.02 2.71
N GLY A 73 -1.81 -2.06 2.82
CA GLY A 73 -0.35 -2.00 2.77
C GLY A 73 0.11 -1.46 1.42
N LEU A 74 -0.32 -2.10 0.33
CA LEU A 74 0.05 -1.74 -1.04
C LEU A 74 -0.29 -0.29 -1.39
N VAL A 75 -1.55 0.10 -1.22
CA VAL A 75 -2.02 1.46 -1.52
C VAL A 75 -1.33 2.47 -0.60
N GLY A 76 -1.23 2.16 0.69
CA GLY A 76 -0.56 3.03 1.65
C GLY A 76 0.91 3.25 1.34
N GLY A 77 1.63 2.19 0.96
CA GLY A 77 3.05 2.25 0.58
C GLY A 77 3.28 3.04 -0.70
N PHE A 78 2.41 2.89 -1.69
CA PHE A 78 2.45 3.68 -2.93
C PHE A 78 2.28 5.17 -2.66
N LEU A 79 1.26 5.55 -1.88
CA LEU A 79 0.99 6.94 -1.52
C LEU A 79 2.11 7.52 -0.63
N LEU A 80 2.58 6.77 0.37
CA LEU A 80 3.71 7.20 1.21
C LEU A 80 4.99 7.34 0.40
N GLY A 81 5.19 6.51 -0.63
CA GLY A 81 6.25 6.68 -1.61
C GLY A 81 6.21 8.06 -2.26
N TYR A 82 5.03 8.57 -2.62
CA TYR A 82 4.85 9.94 -3.12
C TYR A 82 5.13 11.02 -2.10
N VAL A 83 4.71 10.82 -0.85
CA VAL A 83 4.90 11.80 0.23
C VAL A 83 6.39 11.98 0.55
N LEU A 84 7.07 10.86 0.83
CA LEU A 84 8.48 10.86 1.20
C LEU A 84 9.36 11.15 -0.02
N GLY A 85 9.03 10.54 -1.15
CA GLY A 85 9.74 10.69 -2.41
C GLY A 85 11.18 10.19 -2.35
N VAL A 86 11.83 10.20 -3.52
CA VAL A 86 13.28 10.06 -3.65
C VAL A 86 13.80 11.36 -4.24
N PRO A 87 14.94 11.91 -3.80
CA PRO A 87 15.46 13.18 -4.31
C PRO A 87 15.58 13.26 -5.83
N SER A 88 15.90 12.13 -6.48
CA SER A 88 16.02 12.03 -7.94
C SER A 88 14.69 11.84 -8.68
N ALA A 89 13.59 11.58 -7.98
CA ALA A 89 12.28 11.40 -8.58
C ALA A 89 11.64 12.76 -8.85
N LYS A 90 11.31 13.04 -10.12
CA LYS A 90 10.64 14.28 -10.53
C LYS A 90 9.13 14.23 -10.21
N VAL A 91 8.80 14.19 -8.93
CA VAL A 91 7.42 14.26 -8.43
C VAL A 91 7.05 15.70 -8.12
N SER A 92 6.00 16.21 -8.76
CA SER A 92 5.52 17.58 -8.54
C SER A 92 4.98 17.77 -7.12
N THR A 93 5.21 18.96 -6.54
CA THR A 93 4.73 19.33 -5.20
C THR A 93 3.22 19.11 -5.01
N PRO A 94 2.34 19.47 -5.97
CA PRO A 94 0.91 19.20 -5.84
C PRO A 94 0.59 17.71 -5.67
N LYS A 95 1.26 16.83 -6.43
CA LYS A 95 1.07 15.38 -6.31
C LYS A 95 1.47 14.87 -4.93
N ARG A 96 2.56 15.39 -4.35
CA ARG A 96 2.99 15.08 -2.98
C ARG A 96 1.97 15.52 -1.93
N ILE A 97 1.46 16.75 -2.05
CA ILE A 97 0.46 17.30 -1.13
C ILE A 97 -0.83 16.49 -1.19
N ILE A 98 -1.32 16.20 -2.40
CA ILE A 98 -2.52 15.38 -2.61
C ILE A 98 -2.31 14.01 -1.97
N ALA A 99 -1.18 13.34 -2.23
CA ALA A 99 -0.88 12.04 -1.64
C ALA A 99 -0.86 12.09 -0.09
N ALA A 100 -0.27 13.13 0.50
CA ALA A 100 -0.23 13.31 1.95
C ALA A 100 -1.63 13.49 2.54
N ILE A 101 -2.45 14.35 1.93
CA ILE A 101 -3.84 14.55 2.33
C ILE A 101 -4.63 13.25 2.19
N THR A 102 -4.49 12.54 1.08
CA THR A 102 -5.15 11.24 0.86
C THR A 102 -4.75 10.23 1.93
N VAL A 103 -3.46 10.12 2.28
CA VAL A 103 -3.00 9.21 3.35
C VAL A 103 -3.65 9.56 4.68
N ILE A 104 -3.70 10.84 5.06
CA ILE A 104 -4.29 11.26 6.33
C ILE A 104 -5.80 10.97 6.35
N ILE A 105 -6.52 11.35 5.30
CA ILE A 105 -7.97 11.12 5.19
C ILE A 105 -8.29 9.63 5.25
N VAL A 106 -7.58 8.81 4.47
CA VAL A 106 -7.78 7.36 4.46
C VAL A 106 -7.45 6.76 5.82
N ALA A 107 -6.37 7.17 6.47
CA ALA A 107 -6.00 6.67 7.79
C ALA A 107 -7.09 6.97 8.84
N LEU A 108 -7.61 8.20 8.86
CA LEU A 108 -8.68 8.61 9.76
C LEU A 108 -10.00 7.87 9.47
N ALA A 109 -10.35 7.70 8.19
CA ALA A 109 -11.54 6.97 7.78
C ALA A 109 -11.46 5.49 8.21
N LEU A 110 -10.33 4.82 7.92
CA LEU A 110 -10.11 3.42 8.31
C LEU A 110 -10.15 3.26 9.83
N PHE A 111 -9.50 4.17 10.57
CA PHE A 111 -9.53 4.13 12.04
C PHE A 111 -10.96 4.28 12.58
N ARG A 112 -11.73 5.26 12.08
CA ARG A 112 -13.12 5.47 12.49
C ARG A 112 -14.00 4.25 12.18
N MET A 113 -13.84 3.65 11.00
CA MET A 113 -14.58 2.46 10.60
C MET A 113 -14.26 1.27 11.51
N GLY A 114 -12.98 1.00 11.79
CA GLY A 114 -12.60 -0.06 12.71
C GLY A 114 -13.15 0.15 14.13
N MET A 115 -13.17 1.39 14.62
CA MET A 115 -13.80 1.70 15.91
C MET A 115 -15.31 1.46 15.93
N THR A 116 -16.00 1.55 14.79
CA THR A 116 -17.46 1.33 14.68
C THR A 116 -17.81 -0.14 14.42
N ASN A 117 -16.90 -0.89 13.79
CA ASN A 117 -17.14 -2.28 13.40
C ASN A 117 -16.73 -3.28 14.49
N GLN A 118 -15.82 -2.88 15.40
CA GLN A 118 -15.25 -3.77 16.43
C GLN A 118 -15.82 -3.50 17.84
N PHE A 119 -16.68 -2.49 18.01
CA PHE A 119 -17.34 -2.10 19.25
C PHE A 119 -18.80 -1.74 18.98
#